data_AF-A0A117NSK0-F1
#
_entry.id   AF-A0A117NSK0-F1
#
_cell.length_a   1.000
_cell.length_b   1.000
_cell.length_c   1.000
_cell.angle_alpha   90.00
_cell.angle_beta   90.00
_cell.angle_gamma   90.00
#
_symmetry.space_group_name_H-M   'P 1'
#
loop_
_entity.id
_entity.type
_entity.pdbx_description
1 polymer ?
#
loop_
_entity_poly.entity_id
_entity_poly.type
_entity_poly.pdbx_seq_one_letter_code
_entity_poly.pdbx_strand_id
1 'polypeptide(L)'
;MNWLKSTLSAVVGTEEPIYGPEAIQSVAKQAETTPFSDVNKEILRWRAYSYTNVETQTFYIMADNGTLVFVQVIYSNIVGIHTTAQFNVKVFDVSGKGDNKWFSDPLSNFMFDESMLSFGADNLSLTLNEEGNSYTIKSTVNSGALVDIKFSQTAPGFVVGKDGTSYFGTDPKNPWGSMRHAFWPRCAVEGSITTKDQTYDLGGRGVFIMALQGMKPHHAGKKPCTKIHKKDNQPHINKNIAARWNFINFQTPTYSAVMMEYTTPPSYGSTTVNVGGIVKDGKVIYAGTTNQVTHTETGQDEGSDWPAPKSIKWEWSGKTTDDKELTAEVDGALGSRLDRIDVMAEVPGFIKSIAGSVAGTRPYIFQYSPQEKLSFKLKLGDEEITEEGTMFSESTFIS
;
A
#
# COMPACT_ATOMS: atom_id res chain seq x y z
N MET A 1 -12.54 1.96 -3.98
CA MET A 1 -11.78 0.98 -3.16
C MET A 1 -11.94 -0.47 -3.58
N ASN A 2 -11.20 -0.92 -4.60
CA ASN A 2 -11.31 -2.29 -5.11
C ASN A 2 -10.24 -3.27 -4.57
N TRP A 3 -9.15 -2.79 -3.95
CA TRP A 3 -8.13 -3.65 -3.29
C TRP A 3 -8.75 -4.46 -2.17
N LEU A 4 -9.77 -3.84 -1.57
CA LEU A 4 -10.67 -4.41 -0.62
C LEU A 4 -11.60 -5.52 -1.15
N LYS A 5 -11.95 -5.51 -2.44
CA LYS A 5 -12.82 -6.54 -3.03
C LYS A 5 -12.14 -7.91 -3.03
N SER A 6 -10.82 -7.96 -3.24
CA SER A 6 -10.04 -9.20 -3.07
C SER A 6 -9.92 -9.63 -1.61
N THR A 7 -9.98 -8.68 -0.67
CA THR A 7 -9.90 -8.93 0.78
C THR A 7 -11.26 -9.32 1.39
N LEU A 8 -12.37 -9.14 0.66
CA LEU A 8 -13.73 -9.39 1.18
C LEU A 8 -14.53 -10.44 0.43
N SER A 9 -14.16 -10.80 -0.80
CA SER A 9 -14.65 -12.04 -1.40
C SER A 9 -14.24 -13.30 -0.59
N ALA A 10 -13.39 -13.10 0.42
CA ALA A 10 -12.63 -14.03 1.23
C ALA A 10 -13.28 -14.48 2.56
N VAL A 11 -14.43 -13.90 2.97
CA VAL A 11 -14.95 -14.05 4.34
C VAL A 11 -16.24 -14.88 4.42
N VAL A 12 -16.31 -15.92 3.59
CA VAL A 12 -17.35 -16.95 3.69
C VAL A 12 -16.83 -18.08 4.57
N GLY A 13 -17.58 -18.43 5.62
CA GLY A 13 -17.18 -19.27 6.76
C GLY A 13 -16.87 -20.74 6.48
N THR A 14 -15.90 -21.02 5.61
CA THR A 14 -15.22 -22.33 5.52
C THR A 14 -13.82 -22.20 6.08
N GLU A 15 -13.39 -23.17 6.91
CA GLU A 15 -12.00 -23.25 7.39
C GLU A 15 -11.04 -23.24 6.21
N GLU A 16 -10.09 -22.33 6.25
CA GLU A 16 -9.07 -22.17 5.22
C GLU A 16 -8.12 -23.37 5.28
N PRO A 17 -7.68 -23.94 4.15
CA PRO A 17 -6.60 -24.91 4.19
C PRO A 17 -5.38 -24.26 4.82
N ILE A 18 -4.80 -24.91 5.83
CA ILE A 18 -3.53 -24.48 6.39
C ILE A 18 -2.44 -24.90 5.41
N TYR A 19 -1.90 -23.93 4.67
CA TYR A 19 -0.80 -24.15 3.72
C TYR A 19 0.57 -24.11 4.40
N GLY A 20 0.68 -23.34 5.48
CA GLY A 20 1.91 -23.14 6.25
C GLY A 20 2.83 -22.05 5.67
N PRO A 21 3.90 -21.69 6.40
CA PRO A 21 4.81 -20.60 6.01
C PRO A 21 5.59 -20.87 4.72
N GLU A 22 5.75 -22.14 4.31
CA GLU A 22 6.42 -22.48 3.06
C GLU A 22 5.62 -22.10 1.82
N ALA A 23 4.31 -21.90 1.97
CA ALA A 23 3.42 -21.48 0.88
C ALA A 23 3.52 -19.99 0.58
N ILE A 24 4.35 -19.22 1.29
CA ILE A 24 4.76 -17.88 0.91
C ILE A 24 6.25 -17.88 0.52
N GLN A 25 6.50 -17.49 -0.72
CA GLN A 25 7.83 -17.18 -1.21
C GLN A 25 8.02 -15.67 -1.06
N SER A 26 8.42 -15.27 0.14
CA SER A 26 8.66 -13.86 0.47
C SER A 26 9.72 -13.25 -0.45
N VAL A 27 9.52 -11.99 -0.82
CA VAL A 27 10.52 -11.16 -1.52
C VAL A 27 11.86 -11.09 -0.77
N ALA A 28 11.88 -11.33 0.54
CA ALA A 28 13.11 -11.46 1.34
C ALA A 28 14.07 -12.53 0.79
N LYS A 29 13.56 -13.65 0.25
CA LYS A 29 14.38 -14.68 -0.40
C LYS A 29 15.08 -14.15 -1.65
N GLN A 30 14.45 -13.21 -2.36
CA GLN A 30 15.12 -12.52 -3.48
C GLN A 30 16.21 -11.58 -2.97
N ALA A 31 15.93 -10.88 -1.86
CA ALA A 31 16.82 -9.89 -1.24
C ALA A 31 18.15 -10.47 -0.74
N GLU A 32 18.20 -11.77 -0.41
CA GLU A 32 19.45 -12.48 -0.06
C GLU A 32 20.53 -12.38 -1.14
N THR A 33 20.15 -12.29 -2.41
CA THR A 33 21.07 -12.20 -3.55
C THR A 33 20.97 -10.89 -4.32
N THR A 34 19.82 -10.23 -4.28
CA THR A 34 19.56 -8.96 -4.93
C THR A 34 18.83 -8.07 -3.93
N PRO A 35 19.53 -7.31 -3.08
CA PRO A 35 18.89 -6.55 -2.00
C PRO A 35 17.72 -5.70 -2.49
N PHE A 36 17.93 -4.99 -3.59
CA PHE A 36 16.89 -4.24 -4.29
C PHE A 36 17.25 -4.06 -5.77
N SER A 37 16.29 -3.59 -6.55
CA SER A 37 16.45 -3.18 -7.94
C SER A 37 15.84 -1.79 -8.15
N ASP A 38 16.43 -0.99 -9.03
CA ASP A 38 15.90 0.32 -9.39
C ASP A 38 14.55 0.17 -10.11
N VAL A 39 13.61 1.06 -9.79
CA VAL A 39 12.34 1.15 -10.50
C VAL A 39 12.58 1.65 -11.91
N ASN A 40 12.18 0.85 -12.89
CA ASN A 40 12.21 1.18 -14.31
C ASN A 40 10.80 1.06 -14.91
N LYS A 41 10.64 1.36 -16.19
CA LYS A 41 9.36 1.28 -16.89
C LYS A 41 8.73 -0.11 -16.79
N GLU A 42 9.48 -1.20 -16.93
CA GLU A 42 8.93 -2.56 -16.82
C GLU A 42 8.32 -2.83 -15.44
N ILE A 43 8.95 -2.30 -14.39
CA ILE A 43 8.41 -2.34 -13.03
C ILE A 43 7.12 -1.50 -12.94
N LEU A 44 7.07 -0.35 -13.59
CA LEU A 44 5.91 0.56 -13.55
C LEU A 44 4.72 0.13 -14.41
N ARG A 45 4.88 -0.89 -15.27
CA ARG A 45 3.77 -1.37 -16.11
C ARG A 45 2.64 -1.95 -15.24
N TRP A 46 1.42 -1.50 -15.49
CA TRP A 46 0.20 -2.16 -15.04
C TRP A 46 0.21 -3.60 -15.57
N ARG A 47 -0.04 -4.57 -14.68
CA ARG A 47 -0.12 -5.99 -15.05
C ARG A 47 -1.47 -6.33 -15.66
N ALA A 48 -2.52 -5.68 -15.18
CA ALA A 48 -3.92 -5.84 -15.53
C ALA A 48 -4.30 -7.33 -15.70
N TYR A 49 -3.96 -8.17 -14.71
CA TYR A 49 -4.13 -9.61 -14.88
C TYR A 49 -5.57 -10.00 -15.22
N SER A 50 -5.72 -11.10 -15.97
CA SER A 50 -7.02 -11.65 -16.36
C SER A 50 -7.72 -12.42 -15.23
N TYR A 51 -7.05 -12.64 -14.09
CA TYR A 51 -7.61 -13.26 -12.89
C TYR A 51 -7.81 -12.24 -11.78
N THR A 52 -8.38 -12.65 -10.64
CA THR A 52 -8.63 -11.73 -9.51
C THR A 52 -7.37 -10.99 -9.12
N ASN A 53 -7.38 -9.68 -9.27
CA ASN A 53 -6.27 -8.84 -8.87
C ASN A 53 -6.76 -7.44 -8.56
N VAL A 54 -5.91 -6.74 -7.82
CA VAL A 54 -6.04 -5.35 -7.57
C VAL A 54 -4.68 -4.70 -7.69
N GLU A 55 -4.64 -3.65 -8.49
CA GLU A 55 -3.48 -2.81 -8.69
C GLU A 55 -3.81 -1.39 -8.27
N THR A 56 -2.88 -0.76 -7.56
CA THR A 56 -3.00 0.63 -7.15
C THR A 56 -1.78 1.42 -7.58
N GLN A 57 -2.03 2.67 -7.93
CA GLN A 57 -1.03 3.72 -7.98
C GLN A 57 -1.46 4.79 -6.99
N THR A 58 -0.68 4.95 -5.92
CA THR A 58 -1.00 5.81 -4.78
C THR A 58 0.06 6.89 -4.64
N PHE A 59 -0.38 8.14 -4.52
CA PHE A 59 0.44 9.33 -4.43
C PHE A 59 0.13 10.02 -3.11
N TYR A 60 1.05 9.94 -2.15
CA TYR A 60 0.96 10.70 -0.90
C TYR A 60 1.76 11.99 -1.06
N ILE A 61 1.16 13.11 -0.65
CA ILE A 61 1.69 14.45 -0.85
C ILE A 61 1.74 15.15 0.51
N MET A 62 2.92 15.66 0.85
CA MET A 62 3.20 16.53 1.99
C MET A 62 3.65 17.87 1.43
N ALA A 63 2.69 18.79 1.31
CA ALA A 63 2.94 20.13 0.78
C ALA A 63 3.73 20.97 1.79
N ASP A 64 4.51 21.94 1.30
CA ASP A 64 5.36 22.79 2.13
C ASP A 64 4.55 23.69 3.09
N ASN A 65 3.28 23.95 2.76
CA ASN A 65 2.32 24.67 3.60
C ASN A 65 1.69 23.80 4.71
N GLY A 66 2.07 22.54 4.84
CA GLY A 66 1.53 21.58 5.82
C GLY A 66 0.30 20.81 5.34
N THR A 67 -0.20 21.05 4.12
CA THR A 67 -1.30 20.28 3.56
C THR A 67 -0.87 18.84 3.32
N LEU A 68 -1.65 17.89 3.84
CA LEU A 68 -1.46 16.46 3.65
C LEU A 68 -2.58 15.91 2.76
N VAL A 69 -2.19 15.22 1.68
CA VAL A 69 -3.12 14.68 0.68
C VAL A 69 -2.71 13.26 0.30
N PHE A 70 -3.70 12.44 -0.04
CA PHE A 70 -3.46 11.27 -0.88
C PHE A 70 -4.37 11.25 -2.12
N VAL A 71 -3.81 10.83 -3.24
CA VAL A 71 -4.51 10.59 -4.51
C VAL A 71 -4.25 9.16 -4.95
N GLN A 72 -5.26 8.44 -5.42
CA GLN A 72 -5.10 7.03 -5.79
C GLN A 72 -5.95 6.65 -7.00
N VAL A 73 -5.34 5.93 -7.94
CA VAL A 73 -6.05 5.14 -8.95
C VAL A 73 -6.02 3.68 -8.54
N ILE A 74 -7.17 3.03 -8.57
CA ILE A 74 -7.30 1.60 -8.35
C ILE A 74 -7.86 0.95 -9.61
N TYR A 75 -7.17 -0.05 -10.13
CA TYR A 75 -7.70 -0.99 -11.11
C TYR A 75 -7.94 -2.33 -10.44
N SER A 76 -9.04 -3.00 -10.77
CA SER A 76 -9.28 -4.35 -10.25
C SER A 76 -10.04 -5.22 -11.21
N ASN A 77 -9.67 -6.48 -11.21
CA ASN A 77 -10.39 -7.56 -11.87
C ASN A 77 -10.97 -8.48 -10.79
N ILE A 78 -12.27 -8.71 -10.81
CA ILE A 78 -12.98 -9.57 -9.87
C ILE A 78 -13.31 -10.88 -10.60
N VAL A 79 -12.63 -11.96 -10.20
CA VAL A 79 -12.86 -13.33 -10.70
C VAL A 79 -12.65 -13.46 -12.21
N GLY A 80 -11.98 -12.52 -12.87
CA GLY A 80 -11.77 -12.55 -14.33
C GLY A 80 -12.99 -12.14 -15.15
N ILE A 81 -14.07 -11.68 -14.51
CA ILE A 81 -15.37 -11.45 -15.15
C ILE A 81 -15.74 -9.96 -15.16
N HIS A 82 -15.37 -9.23 -14.11
CA HIS A 82 -15.72 -7.83 -13.97
C HIS A 82 -14.50 -6.99 -13.61
N THR A 83 -14.13 -6.09 -14.51
CA THR A 83 -13.13 -5.06 -14.25
C THR A 83 -13.81 -3.80 -13.71
N THR A 84 -13.20 -3.18 -12.71
CA THR A 84 -13.66 -1.92 -12.14
C THR A 84 -12.47 -1.04 -11.83
N ALA A 85 -12.62 0.27 -12.04
CA ALA A 85 -11.62 1.25 -11.65
C ALA A 85 -12.23 2.35 -10.79
N GLN A 86 -11.40 2.94 -9.93
CA GLN A 86 -11.79 3.93 -8.93
C GLN A 86 -10.72 5.00 -8.82
N PHE A 87 -11.12 6.26 -8.66
CA PHE A 87 -10.24 7.38 -8.35
C PHE A 87 -10.59 7.94 -6.99
N ASN A 88 -9.60 8.04 -6.11
CA ASN A 88 -9.78 8.56 -4.76
C ASN A 88 -8.94 9.82 -4.57
N VAL A 89 -9.51 10.80 -3.89
CA VAL A 89 -8.83 12.00 -3.41
C VAL A 89 -9.17 12.16 -1.94
N LYS A 90 -8.14 12.31 -1.10
CA LYS A 90 -8.30 12.69 0.29
C LYS A 90 -7.45 13.90 0.62
N VAL A 91 -8.07 14.91 1.21
CA VAL A 91 -7.36 15.98 1.92
C VAL A 91 -7.55 15.75 3.41
N PHE A 92 -6.46 15.53 4.12
CA PHE A 92 -6.50 15.22 5.53
C PHE A 92 -6.69 16.50 6.36
N ASP A 93 -7.53 16.42 7.39
CA ASP A 93 -7.61 17.43 8.42
C ASP A 93 -6.53 17.20 9.48
N VAL A 94 -5.43 17.93 9.32
CA VAL A 94 -4.29 17.90 10.25
C VAL A 94 -4.51 18.77 11.49
N SER A 95 -5.62 19.51 11.57
CA SER A 95 -5.96 20.33 12.75
C SER A 95 -6.57 19.52 13.90
N GLY A 96 -7.00 18.29 13.62
CA GLY A 96 -7.57 17.37 14.61
C GLY A 96 -9.08 17.55 14.87
N LYS A 97 -9.80 18.26 14.00
CA LYS A 97 -11.27 18.41 14.10
C LYS A 97 -12.02 17.22 13.51
N GLY A 98 -11.36 16.44 12.65
CA GLY A 98 -11.92 15.28 11.97
C GLY A 98 -12.60 15.61 10.63
N ASP A 99 -12.36 16.80 10.08
CA ASP A 99 -13.03 17.31 8.87
C ASP A 99 -12.31 16.89 7.57
N ASN A 100 -11.93 15.61 7.47
CA ASN A 100 -11.27 15.07 6.27
C ASN A 100 -12.18 15.25 5.04
N LYS A 101 -11.62 15.75 3.93
CA LYS A 101 -12.32 15.77 2.64
C LYS A 101 -12.03 14.48 1.90
N TRP A 102 -13.06 13.67 1.67
CA TRP A 102 -12.95 12.36 1.02
C TRP A 102 -13.82 12.29 -0.23
N PHE A 103 -13.19 11.96 -1.36
CA PHE A 103 -13.84 11.74 -2.65
C PHE A 103 -13.40 10.39 -3.19
N SER A 104 -14.35 9.54 -3.58
CA SER A 104 -14.13 8.16 -4.01
C SER A 104 -15.10 7.88 -5.14
N ASP A 105 -14.60 7.96 -6.37
CA ASP A 105 -15.41 8.04 -7.57
C ASP A 105 -15.16 6.87 -8.53
N PRO A 106 -16.19 6.12 -8.94
CA PRO A 106 -16.03 5.05 -9.91
C PRO A 106 -15.69 5.63 -11.29
N LEU A 107 -14.78 4.95 -11.98
CA LEU A 107 -14.32 5.37 -13.30
C LEU A 107 -15.03 4.61 -14.42
N SER A 108 -15.32 5.32 -15.50
CA SER A 108 -15.96 4.80 -16.72
C SER A 108 -15.04 4.91 -17.92
N ASN A 109 -15.22 4.02 -18.91
CA ASN A 109 -14.43 3.99 -20.15
C ASN A 109 -12.90 4.02 -19.93
N PHE A 110 -12.45 3.33 -18.88
CA PHE A 110 -11.04 3.30 -18.54
C PHE A 110 -10.21 2.45 -19.48
N MET A 111 -8.97 2.86 -19.71
CA MET A 111 -8.02 2.20 -20.60
C MET A 111 -6.58 2.41 -20.14
N PHE A 112 -5.69 1.58 -20.66
CA PHE A 112 -4.25 1.76 -20.56
C PHE A 112 -3.71 2.26 -21.89
N ASP A 113 -2.57 2.94 -21.88
CA ASP A 113 -1.82 3.16 -23.12
C ASP A 113 -1.20 1.85 -23.62
N GLU A 114 -0.66 1.84 -24.84
CA GLU A 114 -0.08 0.63 -25.45
C GLU A 114 1.06 0.04 -24.60
N SER A 115 1.80 0.90 -23.90
CA SER A 115 2.91 0.48 -23.06
C SER A 115 2.48 0.01 -21.67
N MET A 116 1.21 0.13 -21.31
CA MET A 116 0.66 -0.17 -19.98
C MET A 116 1.32 0.65 -18.86
N LEU A 117 1.84 1.85 -19.15
CA LEU A 117 2.48 2.75 -18.18
C LEU A 117 1.56 3.88 -17.72
N SER A 118 0.58 4.23 -18.56
CA SER A 118 -0.38 5.31 -18.30
C SER A 118 -1.80 4.74 -18.22
N PHE A 119 -2.66 5.47 -17.51
CA PHE A 119 -4.05 5.10 -17.28
C PHE A 119 -4.96 6.29 -17.63
N GLY A 120 -5.99 6.04 -18.43
CA GLY A 120 -7.01 7.03 -18.77
C GLY A 120 -8.40 6.52 -18.39
N ALA A 121 -9.33 7.44 -18.14
CA ALA A 121 -10.75 7.20 -18.04
C ALA A 121 -11.50 8.50 -18.41
N ASP A 122 -12.83 8.45 -18.50
CA ASP A 122 -13.60 9.67 -18.68
C ASP A 122 -13.25 10.69 -17.58
N ASN A 123 -12.83 11.88 -18.00
CA ASN A 123 -12.44 12.99 -17.12
C ASN A 123 -11.22 12.73 -16.20
N LEU A 124 -10.43 11.67 -16.45
CA LEU A 124 -9.20 11.37 -15.71
C LEU A 124 -8.06 10.98 -16.67
N SER A 125 -6.88 11.57 -16.45
CA SER A 125 -5.62 11.11 -17.05
C SER A 125 -4.54 10.96 -15.98
N LEU A 126 -3.88 9.80 -15.96
CA LEU A 126 -2.66 9.52 -15.21
C LEU A 126 -1.59 9.13 -16.24
N THR A 127 -0.65 10.04 -16.49
CA THR A 127 0.31 9.91 -17.60
C THR A 127 1.74 9.88 -17.07
N LEU A 128 2.48 8.83 -17.41
CA LEU A 128 3.93 8.77 -17.21
C LEU A 128 4.63 9.45 -18.39
N ASN A 129 5.61 10.31 -18.12
CA ASN A 129 6.42 10.92 -19.17
C ASN A 129 7.32 9.90 -19.90
N GLU A 130 7.88 10.34 -21.03
CA GLU A 130 8.75 9.51 -21.86
C GLU A 130 10.00 9.05 -21.10
N GLU A 131 10.54 9.84 -20.18
CA GLU A 131 11.71 9.46 -19.38
C GLU A 131 11.39 8.42 -18.29
N GLY A 132 10.11 8.22 -17.94
CA GLY A 132 9.67 7.26 -16.92
C GLY A 132 9.90 7.72 -15.48
N ASN A 133 10.02 9.02 -15.25
CA ASN A 133 10.39 9.60 -13.95
C ASN A 133 9.42 10.70 -13.45
N SER A 134 8.35 10.99 -14.19
CA SER A 134 7.34 11.99 -13.80
C SER A 134 5.94 11.56 -14.22
N TYR A 135 5.00 11.58 -13.27
CA TYR A 135 3.58 11.41 -13.53
C TYR A 135 2.87 12.75 -13.57
N THR A 136 1.92 12.91 -14.48
CA THR A 136 0.91 13.99 -14.43
C THR A 136 -0.46 13.39 -14.19
N ILE A 137 -1.20 13.94 -13.22
CA ILE A 137 -2.55 13.53 -12.85
C ILE A 137 -3.48 14.71 -13.10
N LYS A 138 -4.47 14.52 -13.98
CA LYS A 138 -5.55 15.48 -14.20
C LYS A 138 -6.88 14.81 -14.00
N SER A 139 -7.73 15.37 -13.17
CA SER A 139 -9.06 14.83 -12.90
C SER A 139 -10.10 15.93 -12.78
N THR A 140 -11.20 15.74 -13.52
CA THR A 140 -12.46 16.48 -13.35
C THR A 140 -13.63 15.52 -13.09
N VAL A 141 -13.31 14.27 -12.70
CA VAL A 141 -14.29 13.22 -12.37
C VAL A 141 -15.30 13.70 -11.32
N ASN A 142 -14.82 14.43 -10.32
CA ASN A 142 -15.63 14.99 -9.26
C ASN A 142 -15.51 16.52 -9.23
N SER A 143 -16.63 17.23 -9.44
CA SER A 143 -16.66 18.70 -9.35
C SER A 143 -16.32 19.26 -7.96
N GLY A 144 -16.36 18.43 -6.92
CA GLY A 144 -15.91 18.74 -5.57
C GLY A 144 -14.40 18.63 -5.36
N ALA A 145 -13.66 18.02 -6.30
CA ALA A 145 -12.21 17.83 -6.24
C ALA A 145 -11.59 17.80 -7.65
N LEU A 146 -11.25 18.98 -8.16
CA LEU A 146 -10.51 19.12 -9.42
C LEU A 146 -9.02 18.93 -9.14
N VAL A 147 -8.36 18.04 -9.88
CA VAL A 147 -6.95 17.68 -9.67
C VAL A 147 -6.14 18.09 -10.90
N ASP A 148 -5.05 18.82 -10.71
CA ASP A 148 -3.98 18.99 -11.71
C ASP A 148 -2.65 19.00 -10.96
N ILE A 149 -1.96 17.86 -10.98
CA ILE A 149 -0.74 17.62 -10.20
C ILE A 149 0.33 16.98 -11.09
N LYS A 150 1.56 17.42 -10.94
CA LYS A 150 2.75 16.77 -11.48
C LYS A 150 3.61 16.23 -10.35
N PHE A 151 4.09 15.01 -10.51
CA PHE A 151 4.81 14.25 -9.49
C PHE A 151 6.10 13.69 -10.09
N SER A 152 7.25 14.28 -9.75
CA SER A 152 8.54 13.98 -10.39
C SER A 152 9.53 13.39 -9.41
N GLN A 153 10.17 12.28 -9.77
CA GLN A 153 11.23 11.69 -8.94
C GLN A 153 12.36 12.69 -8.70
N THR A 154 12.81 12.78 -7.45
CA THR A 154 14.03 13.50 -7.05
C THR A 154 15.13 12.55 -6.59
N ALA A 155 14.80 11.27 -6.43
CA ALA A 155 15.71 10.17 -6.17
C ALA A 155 15.19 8.92 -6.90
N PRO A 156 16.07 7.95 -7.24
CA PRO A 156 15.66 6.68 -7.83
C PRO A 156 14.59 5.99 -6.98
N GLY A 157 13.60 5.43 -7.67
CA GLY A 157 12.67 4.49 -7.04
C GLY A 157 13.32 3.13 -6.85
N PHE A 158 12.79 2.32 -5.94
CA PHE A 158 13.26 0.95 -5.72
C PHE A 158 12.11 -0.06 -5.57
N VAL A 159 12.43 -1.30 -5.89
CA VAL A 159 11.73 -2.49 -5.41
C VAL A 159 12.71 -3.31 -4.58
N VAL A 160 12.28 -3.88 -3.46
CA VAL A 160 13.12 -4.85 -2.73
C VAL A 160 13.17 -6.16 -3.52
N GLY A 161 14.31 -6.84 -3.52
CA GLY A 161 14.49 -8.00 -4.40
C GLY A 161 14.68 -7.63 -5.87
N LYS A 162 14.34 -8.56 -6.75
CA LYS A 162 14.43 -8.39 -8.21
C LYS A 162 13.24 -7.62 -8.78
N ASP A 163 12.05 -7.84 -8.22
CA ASP A 163 10.79 -7.34 -8.78
C ASP A 163 9.79 -6.76 -7.76
N GLY A 164 10.14 -6.81 -6.46
CA GLY A 164 9.27 -6.35 -5.37
C GLY A 164 8.15 -7.33 -5.00
N THR A 165 8.17 -8.56 -5.52
CA THR A 165 7.03 -9.48 -5.45
C THR A 165 7.27 -10.65 -4.50
N SER A 166 6.37 -10.81 -3.54
CA SER A 166 6.18 -12.08 -2.82
C SER A 166 5.16 -12.92 -3.56
N TYR A 167 5.43 -14.22 -3.67
CA TYR A 167 4.54 -15.17 -4.33
C TYR A 167 3.88 -16.12 -3.31
N PHE A 168 2.68 -16.58 -3.63
CA PHE A 168 1.89 -17.47 -2.79
C PHE A 168 1.53 -18.73 -3.57
N GLY A 169 1.75 -19.89 -2.95
CA GLY A 169 1.55 -21.20 -3.56
C GLY A 169 2.35 -22.29 -2.89
N THR A 170 1.78 -23.49 -2.81
CA THR A 170 2.53 -24.70 -2.39
C THR A 170 3.47 -25.22 -3.47
N ASP A 171 3.28 -24.79 -4.72
CA ASP A 171 4.21 -25.02 -5.83
C ASP A 171 4.83 -23.67 -6.25
N PRO A 172 6.09 -23.39 -5.85
CA PRO A 172 6.79 -22.16 -6.22
C PRO A 172 6.94 -21.93 -7.73
N LYS A 173 6.83 -22.99 -8.56
CA LYS A 173 6.90 -22.85 -10.02
C LYS A 173 5.58 -22.39 -10.61
N ASN A 174 4.47 -22.57 -9.89
CA ASN A 174 3.12 -22.23 -10.32
C ASN A 174 2.39 -21.48 -9.20
N PRO A 175 2.87 -20.29 -8.80
CA PRO A 175 2.22 -19.53 -7.74
C PRO A 175 0.81 -19.12 -8.17
N TRP A 176 -0.12 -19.24 -7.24
CA TRP A 176 -1.49 -18.77 -7.41
C TRP A 176 -1.68 -17.33 -6.94
N GLY A 177 -0.83 -16.82 -6.05
CA GLY A 177 -0.94 -15.47 -5.54
C GLY A 177 0.33 -14.65 -5.67
N SER A 178 0.18 -13.33 -5.60
CA SER A 178 1.27 -12.37 -5.64
C SER A 178 0.93 -11.12 -4.82
N MET A 179 1.89 -10.61 -4.07
CA MET A 179 1.86 -9.30 -3.42
C MET A 179 3.10 -8.52 -3.84
N ARG A 180 2.93 -7.29 -4.31
CA ARG A 180 4.04 -6.50 -4.85
C ARG A 180 3.98 -5.05 -4.40
N HIS A 181 5.14 -4.46 -4.12
CA HIS A 181 5.30 -3.03 -3.85
C HIS A 181 6.50 -2.45 -4.60
N ALA A 182 6.31 -1.30 -5.25
CA ALA A 182 7.35 -0.48 -5.85
C ALA A 182 7.23 0.96 -5.37
N PHE A 183 8.35 1.60 -5.04
CA PHE A 183 8.36 2.88 -4.35
C PHE A 183 9.13 3.92 -5.16
N TRP A 184 8.57 5.14 -5.28
CA TRP A 184 9.36 6.35 -5.48
C TRP A 184 9.36 7.11 -4.15
N PRO A 185 10.39 6.93 -3.31
CA PRO A 185 10.38 7.37 -1.90
C PRO A 185 10.47 8.89 -1.72
N ARG A 186 11.00 9.61 -2.73
CA ARG A 186 11.11 11.08 -2.70
C ARG A 186 10.84 11.70 -4.06
N CYS A 187 9.74 12.43 -4.15
CA CYS A 187 9.34 13.16 -5.34
C CYS A 187 9.10 14.63 -5.04
N ALA A 188 9.33 15.48 -6.03
CA ALA A 188 8.85 16.85 -6.06
C ALA A 188 7.42 16.85 -6.60
N VAL A 189 6.55 17.62 -5.93
CA VAL A 189 5.14 17.76 -6.29
C VAL A 189 4.88 19.21 -6.69
N GLU A 190 4.17 19.38 -7.80
CA GLU A 190 3.71 20.67 -8.31
C GLU A 190 2.21 20.58 -8.63
N GLY A 191 1.49 21.68 -8.51
CA GLY A 191 0.07 21.76 -8.89
C GLY A 191 -0.86 21.89 -7.70
N SER A 192 -2.12 21.52 -7.89
CA SER A 192 -3.17 21.82 -6.92
C SER A 192 -4.34 20.86 -6.94
N ILE A 193 -5.11 20.89 -5.85
CA ILE A 193 -6.46 20.34 -5.79
C ILE A 193 -7.42 21.47 -5.48
N THR A 194 -8.45 21.66 -6.30
CA THR A 194 -9.50 22.66 -6.07
C THR A 194 -10.77 21.99 -5.58
N THR A 195 -11.21 22.40 -4.40
CA THR A 195 -12.51 22.04 -3.81
C THR A 195 -13.46 23.23 -3.86
N LYS A 196 -14.73 23.03 -3.50
CA LYS A 196 -15.71 24.12 -3.44
C LYS A 196 -15.29 25.27 -2.51
N ASP A 197 -14.58 24.95 -1.44
CA ASP A 197 -14.24 25.93 -0.40
C ASP A 197 -12.92 26.63 -0.65
N GLN A 198 -11.95 25.91 -1.25
CA GLN A 198 -10.59 26.42 -1.46
C GLN A 198 -9.80 25.61 -2.49
N THR A 199 -8.74 26.23 -2.99
CA THR A 199 -7.66 25.59 -3.75
C THR A 199 -6.49 25.30 -2.83
N TYR A 200 -6.07 24.05 -2.79
CA TYR A 200 -4.89 23.57 -2.08
C TYR A 200 -3.69 23.63 -3.02
N ASP A 201 -2.71 24.47 -2.71
CA ASP A 201 -1.38 24.41 -3.33
C ASP A 201 -0.63 23.20 -2.75
N LEU A 202 -0.18 22.32 -3.65
CA LEU A 202 0.45 21.04 -3.32
C LEU A 202 1.95 21.02 -3.63
N GLY A 203 2.55 22.19 -3.87
CA GLY A 203 4.00 22.35 -3.91
C GLY A 203 4.66 21.73 -2.67
N GLY A 204 5.56 20.76 -2.88
CA GLY A 204 6.27 20.10 -1.77
C GLY A 204 6.82 18.73 -2.14
N ARG A 205 6.74 17.79 -1.19
CA ARG A 205 7.31 16.44 -1.32
C ARG A 205 6.22 15.38 -1.41
N GLY A 206 6.56 14.23 -1.98
CA GLY A 206 5.67 13.08 -1.97
C GLY A 206 6.36 11.74 -2.08
N VAL A 207 5.61 10.69 -1.77
CA VAL A 207 5.94 9.29 -2.06
C VAL A 207 4.91 8.71 -3.03
N PHE A 208 5.39 8.04 -4.07
CA PHE A 208 4.55 7.25 -4.96
C PHE A 208 4.75 5.76 -4.67
N ILE A 209 3.65 5.02 -4.65
CA ILE A 209 3.63 3.58 -4.42
C ILE A 209 2.76 2.93 -5.48
N MET A 210 3.36 1.99 -6.21
CA MET A 210 2.62 1.04 -7.02
C MET A 210 2.52 -0.27 -6.26
N ALA A 211 1.29 -0.75 -6.04
CA ALA A 211 1.05 -2.01 -5.36
C ALA A 211 0.19 -2.95 -6.21
N LEU A 212 0.41 -4.25 -6.05
CA LEU A 212 -0.40 -5.30 -6.68
C LEU A 212 -0.68 -6.40 -5.67
N GLN A 213 -1.95 -6.79 -5.59
CA GLN A 213 -2.40 -8.01 -4.95
C GLN A 213 -3.13 -8.87 -5.99
N GLY A 214 -2.64 -10.07 -6.26
CA GLY A 214 -3.19 -10.99 -7.26
C GLY A 214 -3.47 -12.36 -6.68
N MET A 215 -4.59 -12.98 -7.06
CA MET A 215 -5.02 -14.31 -6.62
C MET A 215 -5.74 -15.08 -7.73
N LYS A 216 -5.09 -16.09 -8.29
CA LYS A 216 -5.67 -17.06 -9.22
C LYS A 216 -6.62 -18.03 -8.49
N PRO A 217 -7.67 -18.55 -9.16
CA PRO A 217 -8.43 -19.68 -8.63
C PRO A 217 -7.52 -20.91 -8.50
N HIS A 218 -7.38 -21.50 -7.31
CA HIS A 218 -6.45 -22.63 -7.06
C HIS A 218 -7.10 -23.85 -6.39
N HIS A 219 -8.41 -23.80 -6.09
CA HIS A 219 -9.15 -24.93 -5.51
C HIS A 219 -9.95 -25.77 -6.50
N ALA A 220 -9.93 -25.48 -7.80
CA ALA A 220 -10.68 -26.26 -8.80
C ALA A 220 -10.04 -27.62 -9.16
N GLY A 221 -8.87 -27.96 -8.60
CA GLY A 221 -8.05 -29.09 -9.05
C GLY A 221 -7.83 -30.25 -8.07
N LYS A 222 -8.23 -30.16 -6.79
CA LYS A 222 -8.16 -31.33 -5.89
C LYS A 222 -9.33 -32.26 -6.20
N LYS A 223 -9.04 -33.41 -6.83
CA LYS A 223 -10.01 -34.52 -6.94
C LYS A 223 -10.65 -34.76 -5.57
N PRO A 224 -11.97 -34.95 -5.48
CA PRO A 224 -12.62 -35.17 -4.21
C PRO A 224 -12.06 -36.46 -3.59
N CYS A 225 -11.54 -36.37 -2.37
CA CYS A 225 -11.44 -37.54 -1.51
C CYS A 225 -12.85 -38.14 -1.43
N THR A 226 -12.98 -39.37 -1.92
CA THR A 226 -14.24 -40.10 -1.96
C THR A 226 -14.84 -40.18 -0.56
N LYS A 227 -16.09 -39.69 -0.45
CA LYS A 227 -17.02 -39.67 0.71
C LYS A 227 -17.08 -38.36 1.51
N ILE A 228 -17.63 -37.30 0.91
CA ILE A 228 -18.34 -36.25 1.66
C ILE A 228 -19.68 -35.96 0.95
N HIS A 229 -20.73 -35.77 1.75
CA HIS A 229 -22.12 -35.63 1.34
C HIS A 229 -22.36 -34.46 0.37
N LYS A 230 -23.30 -34.63 -0.58
CA LYS A 230 -23.68 -33.68 -1.64
C LYS A 230 -24.39 -32.40 -1.12
N LYS A 231 -23.72 -31.55 -0.33
CA LYS A 231 -24.25 -30.22 0.01
C LYS A 231 -23.33 -29.02 -0.25
N ASP A 232 -22.02 -29.21 -0.42
CA ASP A 232 -21.07 -28.09 -0.46
C ASP A 232 -20.39 -27.90 -1.82
N ASN A 233 -21.19 -27.68 -2.87
CA ASN A 233 -20.66 -27.32 -4.19
C ASN A 233 -20.59 -25.79 -4.38
N GLN A 234 -20.13 -25.07 -3.35
CA GLN A 234 -19.81 -23.65 -3.47
C GLN A 234 -18.36 -23.49 -3.96
N PRO A 235 -18.10 -22.64 -4.96
CA PRO A 235 -16.74 -22.32 -5.37
C PRO A 235 -16.00 -21.73 -4.17
N HIS A 236 -14.88 -22.34 -3.76
CA HIS A 236 -14.01 -21.79 -2.72
C HIS A 236 -13.44 -20.46 -3.20
N ILE A 237 -13.97 -19.37 -2.66
CA ILE A 237 -13.53 -18.02 -3.00
C ILE A 237 -12.24 -17.73 -2.23
N ASN A 238 -11.22 -17.26 -2.95
CA ASN A 238 -9.88 -17.02 -2.44
C ASN A 238 -9.89 -16.12 -1.20
N LYS A 239 -9.17 -16.54 -0.14
CA LYS A 239 -9.05 -15.81 1.12
C LYS A 239 -7.79 -14.93 1.17
N ASN A 240 -7.80 -13.94 2.07
CA ASN A 240 -6.87 -12.82 2.22
C ASN A 240 -5.39 -13.24 2.12
N ILE A 241 -4.53 -12.36 1.60
CA ILE A 241 -3.07 -12.56 1.62
C ILE A 241 -2.34 -11.68 2.65
N ALA A 242 -3.07 -10.78 3.32
CA ALA A 242 -2.60 -10.02 4.48
C ALA A 242 -3.71 -9.92 5.55
N ALA A 243 -3.34 -10.11 6.81
CA ALA A 243 -4.19 -10.00 8.01
C ALA A 243 -4.03 -8.66 8.73
N ARG A 244 -2.87 -8.04 8.58
CA ARG A 244 -2.53 -6.70 9.09
C ARG A 244 -1.35 -6.16 8.30
N TRP A 245 -1.19 -4.84 8.32
CA TRP A 245 -0.01 -4.18 7.81
C TRP A 245 0.31 -2.91 8.58
N ASN A 246 1.56 -2.47 8.44
CA ASN A 246 2.07 -1.20 8.88
C ASN A 246 2.73 -0.49 7.70
N PHE A 247 2.46 0.79 7.54
CA PHE A 247 3.07 1.65 6.52
C PHE A 247 3.59 2.93 7.17
N ILE A 248 4.78 3.37 6.77
CA ILE A 248 5.32 4.68 7.11
C ILE A 248 5.85 5.37 5.85
N ASN A 249 5.53 6.65 5.72
CA ASN A 249 6.21 7.62 4.90
C ASN A 249 6.79 8.70 5.83
N PHE A 250 8.12 8.76 5.91
CA PHE A 250 8.83 9.74 6.72
C PHE A 250 9.67 10.66 5.83
N GLN A 251 9.50 11.97 5.96
CA GLN A 251 10.16 12.97 5.13
C GLN A 251 10.90 13.99 6.00
N THR A 252 12.22 14.06 5.85
CA THR A 252 13.07 15.09 6.46
C THR A 252 13.58 16.05 5.38
N PRO A 253 14.28 17.16 5.75
CA PRO A 253 14.89 18.05 4.78
C PRO A 253 15.80 17.35 3.76
N THR A 254 16.53 16.30 4.15
CA THR A 254 17.49 15.62 3.27
C THR A 254 17.19 14.12 3.01
N TYR A 255 16.46 13.45 3.90
CA TYR A 255 16.13 12.02 3.82
C TYR A 255 14.65 11.76 3.58
N SER A 256 14.36 10.67 2.88
CA SER A 256 13.03 10.03 2.91
C SER A 256 13.20 8.58 3.32
N ALA A 257 12.41 8.14 4.29
CA ALA A 257 12.36 6.75 4.74
C ALA A 257 10.95 6.20 4.54
N VAL A 258 10.85 5.03 3.93
CA VAL A 258 9.58 4.35 3.65
C VAL A 258 9.66 2.90 4.12
N MET A 259 8.55 2.37 4.63
CA MET A 259 8.43 0.96 4.98
C MET A 259 7.00 0.48 4.77
N MET A 260 6.86 -0.74 4.27
CA MET A 260 5.61 -1.48 4.19
C MET A 260 5.83 -2.88 4.77
N GLU A 261 5.16 -3.16 5.87
CA GLU A 261 5.17 -4.46 6.54
C GLU A 261 3.78 -5.06 6.47
N TYR A 262 3.63 -6.32 6.09
CA TYR A 262 2.37 -7.05 6.24
C TYR A 262 2.60 -8.41 6.87
N THR A 263 1.61 -8.85 7.66
CA THR A 263 1.56 -10.23 8.17
C THR A 263 0.50 -10.98 7.37
N THR A 264 0.84 -12.16 6.87
CA THR A 264 -0.12 -13.03 6.19
C THR A 264 -1.15 -13.60 7.18
N PRO A 265 -2.29 -14.13 6.71
CA PRO A 265 -3.20 -14.84 7.60
C PRO A 265 -2.63 -16.14 8.17
N PRO A 266 -3.26 -16.71 9.21
CA PRO A 266 -2.83 -17.97 9.82
C PRO A 266 -2.66 -19.14 8.83
N SER A 267 -3.42 -19.16 7.72
CA SER A 267 -3.28 -20.17 6.65
C SER A 267 -1.89 -20.21 6.01
N TYR A 268 -1.17 -19.09 6.02
CA TYR A 268 0.21 -18.95 5.54
C TYR A 268 1.21 -18.80 6.70
N GLY A 269 0.86 -19.31 7.88
CA GLY A 269 1.74 -19.35 9.05
C GLY A 269 1.96 -17.99 9.73
N SER A 270 1.09 -16.99 9.51
CA SER A 270 1.25 -15.64 10.07
C SER A 270 2.63 -15.04 9.77
N THR A 271 3.11 -15.26 8.55
CA THR A 271 4.44 -14.85 8.10
C THR A 271 4.46 -13.33 7.90
N THR A 272 5.39 -12.65 8.53
CA THR A 272 5.62 -11.22 8.30
C THR A 272 6.58 -11.03 7.13
N VAL A 273 6.20 -10.14 6.22
CA VAL A 273 7.07 -9.63 5.15
C VAL A 273 7.20 -8.13 5.34
N ASN A 274 8.44 -7.66 5.41
CA ASN A 274 8.75 -6.25 5.59
C ASN A 274 9.64 -5.79 4.44
N VAL A 275 9.27 -4.71 3.76
CA VAL A 275 10.09 -4.04 2.74
C VAL A 275 10.25 -2.58 3.14
N GLY A 276 11.45 -2.05 3.05
CA GLY A 276 11.73 -0.67 3.42
C GLY A 276 12.92 -0.11 2.67
N GLY A 277 13.03 1.20 2.65
CA GLY A 277 14.15 1.89 2.03
C GLY A 277 14.32 3.33 2.51
N ILE A 278 15.53 3.83 2.35
CA ILE A 278 15.95 5.18 2.71
C ILE A 278 16.68 5.78 1.51
N VAL A 279 16.28 7.00 1.13
CA VAL A 279 16.96 7.79 0.10
C VAL A 279 17.53 9.08 0.68
N LYS A 280 18.66 9.53 0.11
CA LYS A 280 19.33 10.78 0.41
C LYS A 280 20.02 11.31 -0.85
N ASP A 281 19.99 12.63 -1.08
CA ASP A 281 20.78 13.30 -2.14
C ASP A 281 20.64 12.64 -3.53
N GLY A 282 19.42 12.25 -3.90
CA GLY A 282 19.14 11.63 -5.18
C GLY A 282 19.65 10.18 -5.31
N LYS A 283 19.88 9.46 -4.20
CA LYS A 283 20.35 8.07 -4.19
C LYS A 283 19.58 7.22 -3.18
N VAL A 284 19.41 5.94 -3.50
CA VAL A 284 18.99 4.91 -2.53
C VAL A 284 20.21 4.54 -1.70
N ILE A 285 20.17 4.84 -0.40
CA ILE A 285 21.25 4.48 0.52
C ILE A 285 20.97 3.15 1.22
N TYR A 286 19.69 2.75 1.31
CA TYR A 286 19.27 1.46 1.83
C TYR A 286 17.95 1.04 1.16
N ALA A 287 17.83 -0.23 0.82
CA ALA A 287 16.56 -0.88 0.56
C ALA A 287 16.69 -2.38 0.84
N GLY A 288 15.74 -2.95 1.59
CA GLY A 288 15.84 -4.33 2.04
C GLY A 288 14.68 -4.80 2.91
N THR A 289 14.85 -5.97 3.52
CA THR A 289 13.82 -6.68 4.30
C THR A 289 14.13 -6.86 5.79
N THR A 290 15.26 -6.35 6.25
CA THR A 290 15.75 -6.49 7.63
C THR A 290 15.22 -5.40 8.56
N ASN A 291 14.10 -4.78 8.17
CA ASN A 291 13.44 -3.73 8.95
C ASN A 291 12.49 -4.33 9.99
N GLN A 292 12.12 -3.51 10.97
CA GLN A 292 11.21 -3.89 12.04
C GLN A 292 10.23 -2.76 12.35
N VAL A 293 8.99 -3.15 12.68
CA VAL A 293 7.97 -2.26 13.24
C VAL A 293 7.55 -2.78 14.60
N THR A 294 7.55 -1.91 15.60
CA THR A 294 7.11 -2.24 16.97
C THR A 294 6.09 -1.22 17.44
N HIS A 295 4.86 -1.65 17.74
CA HIS A 295 3.88 -0.81 18.43
C HIS A 295 4.30 -0.70 19.90
N THR A 296 4.96 0.39 20.28
CA THR A 296 5.55 0.58 21.61
C THR A 296 4.53 0.93 22.68
N GLU A 297 3.39 1.49 22.28
CA GLU A 297 2.20 1.68 23.11
C GLU A 297 0.96 1.46 22.24
N THR A 298 -0.04 0.78 22.80
CA THR A 298 -1.35 0.59 22.16
C THR A 298 -2.47 1.03 23.11
N GLY A 299 -3.64 1.31 22.54
CA GLY A 299 -4.87 1.55 23.27
C GLY A 299 -6.04 0.85 22.60
N GLN A 300 -7.07 0.54 23.36
CA GLN A 300 -8.29 0.00 22.80
C GLN A 300 -8.99 1.08 21.97
N ASP A 301 -9.34 0.75 20.72
CA ASP A 301 -10.09 1.64 19.84
C ASP A 301 -11.57 1.73 20.24
N GLU A 302 -12.14 2.93 20.25
CA GLU A 302 -13.53 3.13 20.66
C GLU A 302 -14.51 2.45 19.70
N GLY A 303 -15.31 1.52 20.22
CA GLY A 303 -16.28 0.76 19.41
C GLY A 303 -15.68 -0.42 18.65
N SER A 304 -14.44 -0.84 18.97
CA SER A 304 -13.85 -2.11 18.56
C SER A 304 -12.92 -2.69 19.63
N ASP A 305 -12.43 -3.92 19.42
CA ASP A 305 -11.47 -4.57 20.31
C ASP A 305 -10.03 -4.47 19.77
N TRP A 306 -9.81 -3.62 18.76
CA TRP A 306 -8.50 -3.51 18.14
C TRP A 306 -7.51 -2.72 19.00
N PRO A 307 -6.25 -3.20 19.15
CA PRO A 307 -5.21 -2.51 19.90
C PRO A 307 -4.59 -1.42 19.00
N ALA A 308 -5.32 -0.34 18.77
CA ALA A 308 -4.85 0.76 17.95
C ALA A 308 -3.54 1.33 18.51
N PRO A 309 -2.52 1.55 17.68
CA PRO A 309 -1.25 2.06 18.14
C PRO A 309 -1.40 3.50 18.63
N LYS A 310 -0.68 3.80 19.70
CA LYS A 310 -0.49 5.16 20.26
C LYS A 310 0.93 5.66 20.06
N SER A 311 1.89 4.76 19.99
CA SER A 311 3.28 5.04 19.61
C SER A 311 3.83 3.88 18.81
N ILE A 312 4.71 4.17 17.85
CA ILE A 312 5.35 3.15 17.01
C ILE A 312 6.82 3.48 16.86
N LYS A 313 7.64 2.45 16.99
CA LYS A 313 9.05 2.44 16.62
C LYS A 313 9.22 1.76 15.26
N TRP A 314 9.90 2.43 14.34
CA TRP A 314 10.25 1.97 13.01
C TRP A 314 11.76 1.88 12.90
N GLU A 315 12.28 0.73 12.53
CA GLU A 315 13.72 0.46 12.49
C GLU A 315 14.11 -0.07 11.12
N TRP A 316 15.12 0.56 10.51
CA TRP A 316 15.81 0.05 9.34
C TRP A 316 17.18 -0.43 9.77
N SER A 317 17.58 -1.62 9.35
CA SER A 317 18.88 -2.17 9.67
C SER A 317 19.41 -2.91 8.47
N GLY A 318 20.70 -2.80 8.19
CA GLY A 318 21.36 -3.57 7.15
C GLY A 318 22.62 -2.89 6.67
N LYS A 319 22.84 -2.93 5.36
CA LYS A 319 24.02 -2.33 4.74
C LYS A 319 23.63 -1.41 3.60
N THR A 320 24.46 -0.40 3.39
CA THR A 320 24.33 0.48 2.23
C THR A 320 24.81 -0.17 0.94
N THR A 321 24.57 0.50 -0.18
CA THR A 321 25.11 0.11 -1.49
C THR A 321 26.64 0.07 -1.54
N ASP A 322 27.32 0.79 -0.64
CA ASP A 322 28.79 0.79 -0.47
C ASP A 322 29.28 -0.09 0.69
N ASP A 323 28.45 -1.05 1.13
CA ASP A 323 28.75 -2.07 2.15
C ASP A 323 29.06 -1.52 3.56
N LYS A 324 28.60 -0.30 3.87
CA LYS A 324 28.66 0.26 5.23
C LYS A 324 27.47 -0.21 6.05
N GLU A 325 27.69 -0.49 7.32
CA GLU A 325 26.59 -0.77 8.25
C GLU A 325 25.68 0.45 8.37
N LEU A 326 24.38 0.21 8.27
CA LEU A 326 23.34 1.21 8.41
C LEU A 326 22.32 0.75 9.43
N THR A 327 22.04 1.59 10.41
CA THR A 327 20.84 1.48 11.25
C THR A 327 20.13 2.82 11.28
N ALA A 328 18.81 2.82 11.24
CA ALA A 328 18.01 4.01 11.39
C ALA A 328 16.77 3.75 12.21
N GLU A 329 16.30 4.75 12.96
CA GLU A 329 15.07 4.66 13.72
C GLU A 329 14.22 5.94 13.61
N VAL A 330 12.91 5.75 13.62
CA VAL A 330 11.91 6.76 13.97
C VAL A 330 11.09 6.17 15.11
N ASP A 331 11.09 6.82 16.26
CA ASP A 331 10.33 6.40 17.44
C ASP A 331 9.54 7.59 17.97
N GLY A 332 8.26 7.41 18.24
CA GLY A 332 7.44 8.47 18.79
C GLY A 332 5.97 8.15 18.94
N ALA A 333 5.31 9.04 19.68
CA ALA A 333 3.86 9.06 19.81
C ALA A 333 3.20 9.45 18.47
N LEU A 334 2.09 8.79 18.16
CA LEU A 334 1.30 9.03 16.95
C LEU A 334 0.35 10.23 17.07
N GLY A 335 0.20 10.78 18.28
CA GLY A 335 -0.75 11.86 18.57
C GLY A 335 -2.20 11.45 18.31
N SER A 336 -3.03 12.42 17.98
CA SER A 336 -4.40 12.18 17.55
C SER A 336 -4.44 11.49 16.19
N ARG A 337 -5.26 10.46 16.07
CA ARG A 337 -5.55 9.79 14.80
C ARG A 337 -6.17 10.78 13.80
N LEU A 338 -5.69 10.76 12.56
CA LEU A 338 -6.28 11.55 11.47
C LEU A 338 -7.59 10.95 10.98
N ASP A 339 -7.62 9.62 10.80
CA ASP A 339 -8.83 8.91 10.40
C ASP A 339 -8.81 7.43 10.79
N ARG A 340 -9.99 6.84 10.86
CA ARG A 340 -10.23 5.40 10.95
C ARG A 340 -11.16 4.99 9.82
N ILE A 341 -10.58 4.42 8.76
CA ILE A 341 -11.36 3.93 7.62
C ILE A 341 -12.04 2.62 8.04
N ASP A 342 -13.37 2.63 8.16
CA ASP A 342 -14.18 1.41 8.20
C ASP A 342 -14.18 0.79 6.82
N VAL A 343 -13.34 -0.22 6.71
CA VAL A 343 -13.16 -0.94 5.48
C VAL A 343 -14.51 -1.51 4.99
N MET A 344 -15.36 -2.04 5.87
CA MET A 344 -16.66 -2.59 5.47
C MET A 344 -17.68 -1.53 5.03
N ALA A 345 -17.61 -0.32 5.57
CA ALA A 345 -18.48 0.78 5.17
C ALA A 345 -18.26 1.13 3.69
N GLU A 346 -17.01 1.11 3.24
CA GLU A 346 -16.56 1.52 1.90
C GLU A 346 -16.78 0.47 0.79
N VAL A 347 -17.37 -0.67 1.13
CA VAL A 347 -17.60 -1.78 0.19
C VAL A 347 -18.91 -1.57 -0.57
N PRO A 348 -18.91 -1.64 -1.91
CA PRO A 348 -20.15 -1.60 -2.68
C PRO A 348 -21.12 -2.72 -2.29
N GLY A 349 -22.42 -2.43 -2.24
CA GLY A 349 -23.45 -3.37 -1.75
C GLY A 349 -23.47 -4.73 -2.45
N PHE A 350 -23.17 -4.80 -3.74
CA PHE A 350 -23.14 -6.08 -4.47
C PHE A 350 -22.00 -7.02 -4.02
N ILE A 351 -20.91 -6.48 -3.47
CA ILE A 351 -19.84 -7.29 -2.88
C ILE A 351 -20.24 -7.76 -1.49
N LYS A 352 -20.95 -6.92 -0.70
CA LYS A 352 -21.51 -7.31 0.60
C LYS A 352 -22.45 -8.51 0.48
N SER A 353 -23.21 -8.63 -0.61
CA SER A 353 -24.07 -9.80 -0.86
C SER A 353 -23.31 -11.08 -1.22
N ILE A 354 -22.07 -10.98 -1.71
CA ILE A 354 -21.22 -12.14 -2.08
C ILE A 354 -20.34 -12.57 -0.90
N ALA A 355 -19.90 -11.62 -0.07
CA ALA A 355 -18.99 -11.82 1.05
C ALA A 355 -19.60 -12.59 2.25
N GLY A 356 -20.92 -12.81 2.26
CA GLY A 356 -21.61 -13.32 3.45
C GLY A 356 -21.59 -12.31 4.60
N SER A 357 -22.42 -12.54 5.63
CA SER A 357 -22.41 -11.71 6.84
C SER A 357 -21.11 -11.93 7.61
N VAL A 358 -20.11 -11.08 7.37
CA VAL A 358 -18.88 -11.03 8.17
C VAL A 358 -19.20 -10.42 9.52
N ALA A 359 -19.75 -11.23 10.43
CA ALA A 359 -19.96 -10.83 11.80
C ALA A 359 -18.64 -10.98 12.56
N GLY A 360 -18.06 -9.86 13.00
CA GLY A 360 -17.02 -9.88 14.05
C GLY A 360 -15.90 -8.87 13.88
N THR A 361 -15.07 -8.99 12.85
CA THR A 361 -13.72 -8.39 12.89
C THR A 361 -13.62 -6.93 12.47
N ARG A 362 -14.66 -6.30 11.88
CA ARG A 362 -14.68 -4.88 11.44
C ARG A 362 -13.28 -4.35 11.05
N PRO A 363 -12.78 -4.69 9.86
CA PRO A 363 -11.46 -4.27 9.43
C PRO A 363 -11.32 -2.75 9.46
N TYR A 364 -10.26 -2.24 10.06
CA TYR A 364 -9.96 -0.81 10.08
C TYR A 364 -8.57 -0.50 9.56
N ILE A 365 -8.46 0.67 8.94
CA ILE A 365 -7.19 1.33 8.66
C ILE A 365 -7.12 2.58 9.54
N PHE A 366 -6.19 2.56 10.49
CA PHE A 366 -5.89 3.72 11.32
C PHE A 366 -4.80 4.54 10.63
N GLN A 367 -5.06 5.83 10.42
CA GLN A 367 -4.16 6.74 9.73
C GLN A 367 -3.68 7.84 10.69
N TYR A 368 -2.38 8.13 10.67
CA TYR A 368 -1.75 9.04 11.61
C TYR A 368 -0.78 9.99 10.91
N SER A 369 -0.68 11.21 11.44
CA SER A 369 0.38 12.17 11.12
C SER A 369 0.56 13.09 12.32
N PRO A 370 1.50 12.77 13.23
CA PRO A 370 1.82 13.64 14.34
C PRO A 370 2.19 15.03 13.84
N GLN A 371 1.62 16.06 14.48
CA GLN A 371 1.94 17.44 14.16
C GLN A 371 3.27 17.88 14.79
N GLU A 372 3.67 17.22 15.88
CA GLU A 372 5.04 17.29 16.38
C GLU A 372 5.96 16.51 15.46
N LYS A 373 7.08 17.13 15.08
CA LYS A 373 8.10 16.45 14.27
C LYS A 373 8.75 15.36 15.09
N LEU A 374 8.95 14.19 14.48
CA LEU A 374 9.69 13.11 15.10
C LEU A 374 11.16 13.17 14.67
N SER A 375 12.04 12.57 15.46
CA SER A 375 13.45 12.44 15.12
C SER A 375 13.70 11.19 14.28
N PHE A 376 14.31 11.37 13.11
CA PHE A 376 14.96 10.32 12.36
C PHE A 376 16.43 10.26 12.77
N LYS A 377 16.81 9.17 13.44
CA LYS A 377 18.20 8.92 13.81
C LYS A 377 18.78 7.90 12.85
N LEU A 378 19.92 8.21 12.26
CA LEU A 378 20.62 7.36 11.31
C LEU A 378 22.06 7.19 11.76
N LYS A 379 22.52 5.95 11.84
CA LYS A 379 23.91 5.58 11.98
C LYS A 379 24.40 4.96 10.69
N LEU A 380 25.47 5.51 10.13
CA LEU A 380 26.11 5.07 8.89
C LEU A 380 27.60 4.83 9.15
N GLY A 381 27.97 3.59 9.45
CA GLY A 381 29.29 3.28 10.02
C GLY A 381 29.52 4.04 11.33
N ASP A 382 30.51 4.92 11.35
CA ASP A 382 30.85 5.76 12.51
C ASP A 382 30.10 7.11 12.54
N GLU A 383 29.38 7.46 11.47
CA GLU A 383 28.63 8.71 11.38
C GLU A 383 27.26 8.55 12.03
N GLU A 384 26.90 9.47 12.94
CA GLU A 384 25.57 9.54 13.55
C GLU A 384 24.90 10.85 13.14
N ILE A 385 23.68 10.73 12.61
CA ILE A 385 22.89 11.82 12.05
C ILE A 385 21.54 11.81 12.76
N THR A 386 21.03 12.98 13.09
CA THR A 386 19.66 13.14 13.57
C THR A 386 19.00 14.30 12.84
N GLU A 387 17.86 14.04 12.21
CA GLU A 387 17.04 15.06 11.56
C GLU A 387 15.60 14.95 12.00
N GLU A 388 14.94 16.09 12.16
CA GLU A 388 13.50 16.12 12.37
C GLU A 388 12.75 15.99 11.04
N GLY A 389 11.64 15.26 11.07
CA GLY A 389 10.81 15.05 9.89
C GLY A 389 9.33 14.92 10.20
N THR A 390 8.56 14.89 9.11
CA THR A 390 7.12 14.68 9.15
C THR A 390 6.82 13.23 8.81
N MET A 391 5.91 12.63 9.57
CA MET A 391 5.44 11.27 9.38
C MET A 391 4.02 11.26 8.85
N PHE A 392 3.76 10.37 7.91
CA PHE A 392 2.43 9.79 7.70
C PHE A 392 2.55 8.27 7.90
N SER A 393 1.62 7.67 8.62
CA SER A 393 1.62 6.23 8.82
C SER A 393 0.21 5.63 8.81
N GLU A 394 0.16 4.35 8.44
CA GLU A 394 -1.06 3.55 8.51
C GLU A 394 -0.79 2.25 9.26
N SER A 395 -1.76 1.83 10.06
CA SER A 395 -1.79 0.51 10.68
C SER A 395 -3.15 -0.13 10.48
N THR A 396 -3.16 -1.39 10.08
CA THR A 396 -4.41 -2.12 9.82
C THR A 396 -4.58 -3.34 10.68
N PHE A 397 -5.84 -3.64 10.96
CA PHE A 397 -6.25 -4.82 11.68
C PHE A 397 -7.47 -5.39 10.95
N ILE A 398 -7.30 -6.56 10.32
CA ILE A 398 -8.28 -7.12 9.38
C ILE A 398 -8.85 -8.45 9.88
N SER A 399 -8.05 -9.27 10.55
CA SER A 399 -8.45 -10.61 11.00
C SER A 399 -7.70 -11.09 12.24
#